data_AF-A0A3P3WKU2-F1
#
_entry.id   AF-A0A3P3WKU2-F1
#
_cell.length_a   1.000
_cell.length_b   1.000
_cell.length_c   1.000
_cell.angle_alpha   90.00
_cell.angle_beta   90.00
_cell.angle_gamma   90.00
#
_symmetry.space_group_name_H-M   'P 1'
#
loop_
_entity.id
_entity.type
_entity.pdbx_description
1 polymer ?
#
loop_
_entity_poly.entity_id
_entity_poly.type
_entity_poly.pdbx_seq_one_letter_code
_entity_poly.pdbx_strand_id
1 'polypeptide(L)'
;MDNNQQHELYEYARRRIKQKKRLYFHFVLFFVGSIFFVLIHRVLKIDFYPDSNWDIWAITIWAFLFILHFIRVFITDSFMNKNWERSQIDKLVAKQERKLQQLQSKVDNSQNESL
;
A
#
# COMPACT_ATOMS: atom_id res chain seq x y z
N MET A 1 -6.82 14.41 -27.91
CA MET A 1 -6.22 14.45 -26.56
C MET A 1 -4.73 14.64 -26.78
N ASP A 2 -4.15 15.72 -26.27
CA ASP A 2 -2.71 15.97 -26.41
C ASP A 2 -1.90 14.89 -25.69
N ASN A 3 -0.82 14.42 -26.31
CA ASN A 3 0.03 13.34 -25.79
C ASN A 3 0.63 13.72 -24.42
N ASN A 4 0.87 15.01 -24.21
CA ASN A 4 1.42 15.55 -22.99
C ASN A 4 0.47 15.41 -21.79
N GLN A 5 -0.84 15.63 -21.99
CA GLN A 5 -1.84 15.50 -20.92
C GLN A 5 -2.00 14.07 -20.43
N GLN A 6 -1.96 13.09 -21.34
CA GLN A 6 -2.00 11.65 -20.99
C GLN A 6 -0.77 11.27 -20.16
N HIS A 7 0.39 11.81 -20.51
CA HIS A 7 1.64 11.58 -19.80
C HIS A 7 1.59 12.12 -18.36
N GLU A 8 1.03 13.32 -18.16
CA GLU A 8 0.87 13.91 -16.83
C GLU A 8 -0.12 13.13 -15.94
N LEU A 9 -1.24 12.68 -16.50
CA LEU A 9 -2.24 11.86 -15.79
C LEU A 9 -1.61 10.53 -15.32
N TYR A 10 -0.83 9.90 -16.19
CA TYR A 10 -0.09 8.67 -15.89
C TYR A 10 0.96 8.90 -14.78
N GLU A 11 1.78 9.95 -14.91
CA GLU A 11 2.80 10.34 -13.92
C GLU A 11 2.18 10.62 -12.54
N TYR A 12 1.04 11.31 -12.50
CA TYR A 12 0.31 11.59 -11.26
C TYR A 12 -0.18 10.29 -10.59
N ALA A 13 -0.83 9.41 -11.34
CA ALA A 13 -1.33 8.12 -10.83
C ALA A 13 -0.18 7.27 -10.27
N ARG A 14 0.96 7.22 -10.98
CA ARG A 14 2.16 6.50 -10.58
C ARG A 14 2.75 7.02 -9.26
N ARG A 15 2.85 8.35 -9.08
CA ARG A 15 3.38 8.94 -7.84
C ARG A 15 2.55 8.57 -6.62
N ARG A 16 1.22 8.51 -6.75
CA ARG A 16 0.30 8.15 -5.66
C ARG A 16 0.46 6.70 -5.22
N ILE A 17 0.70 5.79 -6.16
CA ILE A 17 0.95 4.37 -5.84
C ILE A 17 2.32 4.20 -5.15
N LYS A 18 3.35 4.92 -5.62
CA LYS A 18 4.69 4.87 -5.03
C LYS A 18 4.73 5.34 -3.57
N GLN A 19 3.93 6.36 -3.22
CA GLN A 19 3.80 6.84 -1.83
C GLN A 19 3.20 5.77 -0.91
N LYS A 20 2.16 5.06 -1.36
CA LYS A 20 1.56 3.96 -0.59
C LYS A 20 2.58 2.85 -0.33
N LYS A 21 3.34 2.45 -1.35
CA LYS A 21 4.38 1.39 -1.22
C LYS A 21 5.44 1.73 -0.16
N ARG A 22 5.90 2.99 -0.10
CA ARG A 22 6.90 3.44 0.89
C ARG A 22 6.39 3.39 2.32
N LEU A 23 5.11 3.72 2.53
CA LEU A 23 4.47 3.65 3.83
C LEU A 23 4.45 2.20 4.35
N TYR A 24 4.03 1.25 3.50
CA TYR A 24 4.02 -0.17 3.86
C TYR A 24 5.41 -0.72 4.16
N PHE A 25 6.43 -0.33 3.38
CA PHE A 25 7.81 -0.72 3.66
C PHE A 25 8.29 -0.25 5.05
N HIS A 26 7.99 1.00 5.42
CA HIS A 26 8.36 1.52 6.74
C HIS A 26 7.65 0.77 7.88
N PHE A 27 6.36 0.48 7.73
CA PHE A 27 5.63 -0.35 8.70
C PHE A 27 6.28 -1.72 8.86
N VAL A 28 6.64 -2.39 7.76
CA VAL A 28 7.30 -3.71 7.81
C VAL A 28 8.65 -3.64 8.52
N LEU A 29 9.49 -2.66 8.17
CA LEU A 29 10.79 -2.47 8.80
C LEU A 29 10.66 -2.22 10.32
N PHE A 30 9.69 -1.39 10.72
CA PHE A 30 9.42 -1.08 12.12
C PHE A 30 8.99 -2.33 12.90
N PHE A 31 8.12 -3.16 12.32
CA PHE A 31 7.69 -4.42 12.93
C PHE A 31 8.84 -5.44 13.03
N VAL A 32 9.65 -5.61 11.99
CA VAL A 32 10.83 -6.50 12.03
C VAL A 32 11.85 -6.02 13.07
N GLY A 33 12.09 -4.71 13.13
CA GLY A 33 12.94 -4.09 14.15
C GLY A 33 12.41 -4.31 15.57
N SER A 34 11.08 -4.24 15.76
CA SER A 34 10.45 -4.52 17.05
C SER A 34 10.63 -5.98 17.49
N ILE A 35 10.48 -6.95 16.57
CA ILE A 35 10.80 -8.36 16.84
C ILE A 35 12.26 -8.52 17.23
N PHE A 36 13.18 -7.89 16.49
CA PHE A 36 14.61 -7.95 16.77
C PHE A 36 14.94 -7.40 18.15
N PHE A 37 14.26 -6.33 18.57
CA PHE A 37 14.40 -5.74 19.89
C PHE A 37 13.90 -6.66 21.02
N VAL A 38 12.79 -7.36 20.82
CA VAL A 38 12.28 -8.37 21.76
C VAL A 38 13.24 -9.55 21.87
N LEU A 39 13.81 -10.00 20.75
CA LEU A 39 14.82 -11.07 20.73
C LEU A 39 16.11 -10.64 21.44
N ILE A 40 16.58 -9.40 21.23
CA ILE A 40 17.75 -8.86 21.95
C ILE A 40 17.46 -8.78 23.45
N HIS A 41 16.30 -8.27 23.85
CA HIS A 41 15.89 -8.23 25.26
C HIS A 41 15.87 -9.64 25.89
N ARG A 42 15.44 -10.64 25.12
CA ARG A 42 15.39 -12.05 25.52
C ARG A 42 16.78 -12.71 25.57
N VAL A 43 17.66 -12.44 24.60
CA VAL A 43 19.03 -12.99 24.52
C VAL A 43 19.96 -12.37 25.57
N LEU A 44 19.73 -11.10 25.93
CA LEU A 44 20.48 -10.42 27.00
C LEU A 44 20.18 -10.97 28.40
N LYS A 45 19.34 -11.99 28.55
CA LYS A 45 19.08 -12.68 29.82
C LYS A 45 18.90 -11.71 30.98
N ILE A 46 17.85 -10.89 30.91
CA ILE A 46 17.26 -10.33 32.13
C ILE A 46 16.47 -11.48 32.79
N ASP A 47 17.23 -12.46 33.29
CA ASP A 47 16.76 -13.62 34.03
C ASP A 47 16.36 -13.13 35.43
N PHE A 48 15.15 -12.57 35.57
CA PHE A 48 14.61 -12.20 36.88
C PHE A 48 13.47 -13.12 37.36
N TYR A 49 12.88 -13.96 36.50
CA TYR A 49 11.77 -14.85 36.89
C TYR A 49 11.84 -16.23 36.20
N PRO A 50 12.05 -17.34 36.94
CA PRO A 50 12.29 -18.67 36.34
C PRO A 50 11.04 -19.45 35.91
N ASP A 51 9.81 -19.02 36.23
CA ASP A 51 8.64 -19.93 36.21
C ASP A 51 7.47 -19.52 35.33
N SER A 52 7.63 -18.54 34.44
CA SER A 52 6.51 -18.09 33.61
C SER A 52 6.73 -18.39 32.13
N ASN A 53 5.93 -19.32 31.58
CA ASN A 53 5.84 -19.63 30.15
C ASN A 53 5.21 -18.50 29.31
N TRP A 54 5.12 -17.28 29.85
CA TRP A 54 4.56 -16.12 29.17
C TRP A 54 5.27 -15.83 27.84
N ASP A 55 6.55 -16.18 27.76
CA ASP A 55 7.38 -16.01 26.57
C ASP A 55 6.92 -16.85 25.39
N ILE A 56 6.44 -18.07 25.66
CA ILE A 56 5.91 -18.99 24.64
C ILE A 56 4.59 -18.43 24.08
N TRP A 57 3.76 -17.85 24.95
CA TRP A 57 2.53 -17.17 24.52
C TRP A 57 2.82 -15.90 23.73
N ALA A 58 3.78 -15.09 24.17
CA ALA A 58 4.23 -13.90 23.44
C ALA A 58 4.74 -14.27 22.05
N ILE A 59 5.66 -15.23 21.94
CA ILE A 59 6.21 -15.62 20.64
C ILE A 59 5.17 -16.28 19.73
N THR A 60 4.18 -17.00 20.29
CA THR A 60 3.09 -17.60 19.50
C THR A 60 2.17 -16.53 18.91
N ILE A 61 1.74 -15.54 19.71
CA ILE A 61 0.91 -14.43 19.23
C ILE A 61 1.69 -13.60 18.19
N TRP A 62 2.96 -13.33 18.45
CA TRP A 62 3.81 -12.58 17.53
C TRP A 62 4.10 -13.33 16.22
N ALA A 63 4.39 -14.64 16.28
CA ALA A 63 4.57 -15.46 15.10
C ALA A 63 3.29 -15.52 14.25
N PHE A 64 2.13 -15.62 14.89
CA PHE A 64 0.84 -15.60 14.21
C PHE A 64 0.59 -14.27 13.48
N LEU A 65 0.82 -13.13 14.17
CA LEU A 65 0.73 -11.81 13.55
C LEU A 65 1.76 -11.62 12.42
N PHE A 66 2.98 -12.13 12.59
CA PHE A 66 4.02 -12.08 11.57
C PHE A 66 3.63 -12.88 10.33
N ILE A 67 3.06 -14.09 10.47
CA ILE A 67 2.59 -14.89 9.34
C ILE A 67 1.47 -14.17 8.57
N LEU A 68 0.47 -13.62 9.26
CA LEU A 68 -0.59 -12.83 8.62
C LEU A 68 -0.04 -11.62 7.88
N HIS A 69 0.94 -10.92 8.48
CA HIS A 69 1.57 -9.76 7.87
C HIS A 69 2.47 -10.14 6.69
N PHE A 70 3.24 -11.22 6.80
CA PHE A 70 4.09 -11.76 5.75
C PHE A 70 3.26 -12.17 4.54
N ILE A 71 2.15 -12.90 4.76
CA ILE A 71 1.20 -13.24 3.70
C ILE A 71 0.68 -11.94 3.06
N ARG A 72 0.21 -10.96 3.85
CA ARG A 72 -0.33 -9.70 3.31
C ARG A 72 0.71 -8.93 2.50
N VAL A 73 1.92 -8.76 3.02
CA VAL A 73 2.97 -7.95 2.40
C VAL A 73 3.61 -8.70 1.25
N PHE A 74 3.88 -10.00 1.36
CA PHE A 74 4.52 -10.77 0.31
C PHE A 74 3.57 -11.05 -0.86
N ILE A 75 2.30 -11.39 -0.59
CA ILE A 75 1.28 -11.49 -1.66
C ILE A 75 0.99 -10.11 -2.24
N THR A 76 0.82 -9.07 -1.41
CA THR A 76 0.57 -7.73 -1.96
C THR A 76 1.79 -7.25 -2.74
N ASP A 77 3.03 -7.31 -2.23
CA ASP A 77 4.23 -6.82 -2.95
C ASP A 77 4.55 -7.66 -4.20
N SER A 78 4.42 -9.00 -4.13
CA SER A 78 4.62 -9.89 -5.29
C SER A 78 3.55 -9.69 -6.37
N PHE A 79 2.29 -9.46 -5.98
CA PHE A 79 1.22 -9.09 -6.92
C PHE A 79 1.33 -7.63 -7.40
N MET A 80 1.90 -6.74 -6.58
CA MET A 80 2.07 -5.28 -6.77
C MET A 80 3.43 -4.91 -7.37
N ASN A 81 4.08 -5.86 -8.03
CA ASN A 81 5.44 -5.71 -8.52
C ASN A 81 5.53 -4.90 -9.84
N LYS A 82 4.54 -5.00 -10.74
CA LYS A 82 4.50 -4.17 -11.97
C LYS A 82 3.17 -4.21 -12.70
N ASN A 83 2.58 -5.40 -12.79
CA ASN A 83 1.34 -5.63 -13.55
C ASN A 83 0.13 -5.03 -12.86
N TRP A 84 0.04 -5.17 -11.53
CA TRP A 84 -0.99 -4.51 -10.74
C TRP A 84 -0.84 -2.99 -10.74
N GLU A 85 0.40 -2.47 -10.69
CA GLU A 85 0.64 -1.01 -10.74
C GLU A 85 0.11 -0.43 -12.05
N ARG A 86 0.44 -1.08 -13.18
CA ARG A 86 -0.13 -0.73 -14.49
C ARG A 86 -1.66 -0.85 -14.50
N SER A 87 -2.23 -1.95 -14.00
CA SER A 87 -3.68 -2.15 -13.95
C SER A 87 -4.42 -1.07 -13.15
N GLN A 88 -3.83 -0.60 -12.04
CA GLN A 88 -4.40 0.47 -11.22
C GLN A 88 -4.26 1.84 -11.89
N ILE A 89 -3.12 2.10 -12.54
CA ILE A 89 -2.92 3.33 -13.30
C ILE A 89 -3.91 3.38 -14.48
N ASP A 90 -4.04 2.31 -15.25
CA ASP A 90 -4.98 2.22 -16.37
C ASP A 90 -6.43 2.43 -15.92
N LYS A 91 -6.82 1.83 -14.78
CA LYS A 91 -8.14 2.08 -14.17
C LYS A 91 -8.33 3.55 -13.78
N LEU A 92 -7.31 4.22 -13.24
CA LEU A 92 -7.39 5.63 -12.87
C LEU A 92 -7.51 6.53 -14.10
N VAL A 93 -6.67 6.29 -15.11
CA VAL A 93 -6.67 7.05 -16.38
C VAL A 93 -8.02 6.90 -17.08
N ALA A 94 -8.53 5.68 -17.21
CA ALA A 94 -9.86 5.42 -17.79
C ALA A 94 -10.98 6.14 -17.03
N LYS A 95 -10.88 6.28 -15.71
CA LYS A 95 -11.85 7.03 -14.90
C LYS A 95 -11.77 8.53 -15.15
N GLN A 96 -10.57 9.07 -15.38
CA GLN A 96 -10.36 10.48 -15.71
C GLN A 96 -10.87 10.82 -17.11
N GLU A 97 -10.61 9.96 -18.10
CA GLU A 97 -11.16 10.11 -19.46
C GLU A 97 -12.69 10.12 -19.47
N ARG A 98 -13.33 9.18 -18.75
CA ARG A 98 -14.79 9.16 -18.62
C ARG A 98 -15.35 10.43 -17.97
N LYS A 99 -14.67 10.97 -16.95
CA LYS A 99 -15.08 12.25 -16.34
C LYS A 99 -14.94 13.42 -17.31
N LEU A 100 -13.88 13.47 -18.10
CA LEU A 100 -13.70 14.49 -19.15
C LEU A 100 -14.83 14.46 -20.17
N GLN A 101 -15.21 13.27 -20.65
CA GLN A 101 -16.34 13.09 -21.57
C GLN A 101 -17.67 13.57 -20.95
N GLN A 102 -17.93 13.22 -19.69
CA GLN A 102 -19.14 13.66 -18.99
C GLN A 102 -19.18 15.19 -18.78
N LEU A 103 -18.03 15.80 -18.49
CA LEU A 103 -17.93 17.26 -18.36
C LEU A 103 -18.16 17.94 -19.70
N GLN A 104 -17.57 17.44 -20.79
CA GLN A 104 -17.80 17.95 -22.15
C GLN A 104 -19.28 17.89 -22.51
N SER A 105 -19.93 16.73 -22.32
CA SER A 105 -21.37 16.59 -22.63
C SER A 105 -22.26 17.51 -21.80
N LYS A 106 -21.86 17.82 -20.56
CA LYS A 106 -22.60 18.76 -19.70
C LYS A 106 -22.44 20.20 -20.19
N VAL A 107 -21.23 20.59 -20.59
CA VAL A 107 -20.95 21.92 -21.13
C VAL A 107 -21.71 22.12 -22.44
N ASP A 108 -21.65 21.15 -23.36
CA ASP A 108 -22.34 21.24 -24.65
C ASP A 108 -23.87 21.31 -24.49
N ASN A 109 -24.46 20.51 -23.58
CA ASN A 109 -25.90 20.59 -23.28
C ASN A 109 -26.30 21.91 -22.63
N SER A 110 -25.49 22.43 -21.70
CA SER A 110 -25.80 23.71 -21.04
C SER A 110 -25.63 24.92 -21.97
N GLN A 111 -24.76 24.83 -22.98
CA GLN A 111 -24.69 25.84 -24.05
C GLN A 111 -25.92 25.78 -24.98
N ASN A 112 -26.40 24.59 -25.33
CA ASN A 112 -27.58 24.40 -26.19
C ASN A 112 -28.91 24.79 -25.51
N GLU A 113 -29.01 24.70 -24.18
CA GLU A 113 -30.20 25.17 -23.43
C GLU A 113 -30.23 26.71 -23.24
N SER A 114 -29.10 27.39 -23.48
CA SER A 114 -28.97 28.85 -23.30
C SER A 114 -29.18 29.68 -24.57
N LEU A 115 -29.41 29.01 -25.71
CA LEU A 115 -29.72 29.59 -27.04
C LEU A 115 -31.19 29.36 -27.38
#